data_AF-X1EGU1-F1
#
_entry.id   AF-X1EGU1-F1
#
_cell.length_a   1.000
_cell.length_b   1.000
_cell.length_c   1.000
_cell.angle_alpha   90.00
_cell.angle_beta   90.00
_cell.angle_gamma   90.00
#
_symmetry.space_group_name_H-M   'P 1'
#
loop_
_entity.id
_entity.type
_entity.pdbx_description
1 polymer ?
#
loop_
_entity_poly.entity_id
_entity_poly.type
_entity_poly.pdbx_seq_one_letter_code
_entity_poly.pdbx_strand_id
1 'polypeptide(L)'
;MSYRFKNITIKKTNLYYLVLVIVAIIIPLTTYPLIYGVDAFQVMWMANALKKGALFSENTWLISPFSYFGYYPFSHRAIGIPMFLAFLMSLLEFLSFGVFGITEAVLMFNIILIIIIYKCSRNLGNKLFEEEWSRFVFVAAILLSPNAIQDFAMTVSTRIIITIVMLV
;
A
#
# COMPACT_ATOMS: atom_id res chain seq x y z
N MET A 1 7.70 -44.33 -1.11
CA MET A 1 7.19 -43.07 -0.52
C MET A 1 6.61 -42.25 -1.67
N SER A 2 5.27 -42.26 -1.82
CA SER A 2 4.61 -41.53 -2.91
C SER A 2 4.47 -40.06 -2.51
N TYR A 3 5.25 -39.19 -3.14
CA TYR A 3 5.03 -37.75 -3.04
C TYR A 3 3.75 -37.41 -3.80
N ARG A 4 2.63 -37.38 -3.08
CA ARG A 4 1.39 -36.72 -3.54
C ARG A 4 1.68 -35.23 -3.67
N PHE A 5 2.20 -34.81 -4.82
CA PHE A 5 2.03 -33.44 -5.26
C PHE A 5 0.53 -33.24 -5.46
N LYS A 6 -0.10 -32.57 -4.50
CA LYS A 6 -1.45 -32.03 -4.64
C LYS A 6 -1.39 -31.12 -5.86
N ASN A 7 -1.88 -31.59 -7.00
CA ASN A 7 -1.98 -30.79 -8.21
C ASN A 7 -2.87 -29.59 -7.85
N ILE A 8 -2.25 -28.42 -7.63
CA ILE A 8 -2.98 -27.19 -7.40
C ILE A 8 -3.56 -26.83 -8.76
N THR A 9 -4.76 -27.32 -9.05
CA THR A 9 -5.56 -26.91 -10.19
C THR A 9 -6.05 -25.50 -9.93
N ILE A 10 -5.14 -24.52 -10.07
CA ILE A 10 -5.52 -23.11 -10.19
C ILE A 10 -6.48 -23.04 -11.37
N LYS A 11 -7.77 -22.79 -11.12
CA LYS A 11 -8.74 -22.51 -12.19
C LYS A 11 -8.11 -21.42 -13.08
N LYS A 12 -8.03 -21.65 -14.40
CA LYS A 12 -7.31 -20.77 -15.36
C LYS A 12 -7.54 -19.27 -15.12
N THR A 13 -8.72 -18.90 -14.65
CA THR A 13 -9.08 -17.53 -14.30
C THR A 13 -8.28 -16.91 -13.15
N ASN A 14 -8.02 -17.66 -12.08
CA ASN A 14 -7.24 -17.17 -10.94
C ASN A 14 -5.79 -16.92 -11.33
N LEU A 15 -5.28 -17.65 -12.33
CA LEU A 15 -3.95 -17.40 -12.89
C LEU A 15 -3.88 -16.02 -13.57
N TYR A 16 -4.93 -15.60 -14.30
CA TYR A 16 -4.94 -14.28 -14.94
C TYR A 16 -4.90 -13.15 -13.91
N TYR A 17 -5.67 -13.25 -12.81
CA TYR A 17 -5.59 -12.26 -11.73
C TYR A 17 -4.24 -12.25 -11.03
N LEU A 18 -3.64 -13.42 -10.81
CA LEU A 18 -2.29 -13.52 -10.25
C LEU A 18 -1.28 -12.81 -11.15
N VAL A 19 -1.30 -13.09 -12.45
CA VAL A 19 -0.44 -12.44 -13.45
C VAL A 19 -0.67 -10.92 -13.44
N LEU A 20 -1.91 -10.47 -13.40
CA LEU A 20 -2.25 -9.04 -13.33
C LEU A 20 -1.65 -8.35 -12.10
N VAL A 21 -1.74 -8.97 -10.92
CA VAL A 21 -1.15 -8.44 -9.68
C VAL A 21 0.37 -8.42 -9.78
N ILE A 22 0.99 -9.46 -10.33
CA ILE A 22 2.45 -9.50 -10.55
C ILE A 22 2.89 -8.37 -11.49
N VAL A 23 2.16 -8.14 -12.59
CA VAL A 23 2.43 -7.02 -13.51
C VAL A 23 2.35 -5.68 -12.78
N ALA A 24 1.34 -5.47 -11.95
CA ALA A 24 1.23 -4.25 -11.16
C ALA A 24 2.40 -4.07 -10.17
N ILE A 25 2.89 -5.16 -9.55
CA ILE A 25 4.05 -5.14 -8.63
C ILE A 25 5.37 -4.83 -9.35
N ILE A 26 5.51 -5.23 -10.62
CA ILE A 26 6.72 -4.92 -11.40
C ILE A 26 6.89 -3.40 -11.56
N ILE A 27 5.80 -2.64 -11.64
CA ILE A 27 5.85 -1.19 -11.86
C ILE A 27 6.68 -0.46 -10.78
N PRO A 28 6.37 -0.54 -9.47
CA PRO A 28 7.22 0.07 -8.45
C PRO A 28 8.65 -0.47 -8.42
N LEU A 29 8.88 -1.72 -8.83
CA LEU A 29 10.22 -2.29 -8.91
C LEU A 29 11.07 -1.65 -10.03
N THR A 30 10.45 -1.17 -11.12
CA THR A 30 11.18 -0.48 -12.20
C THR A 30 11.70 0.89 -11.79
N THR A 31 11.08 1.53 -10.79
CA THR A 31 11.47 2.85 -10.30
C THR A 31 12.25 2.81 -8.98
N TYR A 32 12.27 1.67 -8.30
CA TYR A 32 13.06 1.46 -7.09
C TYR A 32 14.57 1.72 -7.34
N PRO A 33 15.30 2.39 -6.42
CA PRO A 33 14.89 2.89 -5.10
C PRO A 33 14.41 4.36 -5.10
N LEU A 34 14.08 4.94 -6.24
CA LEU A 34 13.70 6.35 -6.35
C LEU A 34 12.33 6.57 -5.72
N ILE A 35 12.23 7.57 -4.83
CA ILE A 35 10.97 7.97 -4.18
C ILE A 35 10.53 9.30 -4.77
N TYR A 36 9.29 9.36 -5.26
CA TYR A 36 8.74 10.54 -5.93
C TYR A 36 7.61 11.20 -5.14
N GLY A 37 7.38 12.48 -5.42
CA GLY A 37 6.26 13.26 -4.89
C GLY A 37 6.72 14.43 -4.02
N VAL A 38 6.10 15.60 -4.22
CA VAL A 38 6.41 16.83 -3.47
C VAL A 38 6.20 16.64 -1.96
N ASP A 39 5.21 15.84 -1.59
CA ASP A 39 4.87 15.52 -0.21
C ASP A 39 5.71 14.39 0.41
N ALA A 40 6.45 13.62 -0.41
CA ALA A 40 7.15 12.41 0.02
C ALA A 40 8.23 12.73 1.06
N PHE A 41 8.99 13.82 0.86
CA PHE A 41 9.98 14.28 1.84
C PHE A 41 9.37 14.49 3.23
N GLN A 42 8.25 15.20 3.31
CA GLN A 42 7.62 15.50 4.59
C GLN A 42 7.03 14.24 5.22
N VAL A 43 6.44 13.32 4.44
CA VAL A 43 5.95 12.03 4.98
C VAL A 43 7.10 11.15 5.49
N MET A 44 8.21 11.08 4.75
CA MET A 44 9.41 10.36 5.15
C MET A 44 10.04 10.93 6.42
N TRP A 45 10.09 12.26 6.53
CA TRP A 45 10.59 12.94 7.72
C TRP A 45 9.71 12.63 8.94
N MET A 46 8.38 12.71 8.78
CA MET A 46 7.42 12.36 9.84
C MET A 46 7.54 10.88 10.23
N ALA A 47 7.65 9.96 9.27
CA ALA A 47 7.82 8.53 9.55
C ALA A 47 9.11 8.25 10.34
N ASN A 48 10.22 8.89 9.97
CA ASN A 48 11.48 8.80 10.71
C ASN A 48 11.37 9.37 12.13
N ALA A 49 10.71 10.51 12.30
CA ALA A 49 10.48 11.10 13.61
C ALA A 49 9.62 10.18 14.50
N LEU A 50 8.54 9.62 13.95
CA LEU A 50 7.65 8.67 14.65
C LEU A 50 8.40 7.39 15.03
N LYS A 51 9.21 6.82 14.13
CA LYS A 51 10.07 5.67 14.40
C LYS A 51 11.04 5.93 15.57
N LYS A 52 11.61 7.14 15.63
CA LYS A 52 12.52 7.57 16.71
C LYS A 52 11.81 7.90 18.03
N GLY A 53 10.50 7.68 18.13
CA GLY A 53 9.76 7.87 19.37
C GLY A 53 9.07 9.23 19.51
N ALA A 54 8.80 9.96 18.41
CA ALA A 54 8.05 11.22 18.49
C ALA A 54 6.66 11.07 19.13
N LEU A 55 6.04 9.88 19.05
CA LEU A 55 4.78 9.53 19.75
C LEU A 55 4.90 9.42 21.27
N PHE A 56 6.11 9.39 21.80
CA PHE A 56 6.36 9.32 23.24
C PHE A 56 7.25 10.49 23.70
N SER A 57 7.42 11.49 22.83
CA SER A 57 8.15 12.72 23.14
C SER A 57 7.29 13.64 24.00
N GLU A 58 7.92 14.64 24.63
CA GLU A 58 7.22 15.66 25.41
C GLU A 58 6.20 16.47 24.58
N ASN A 59 6.23 16.35 23.24
CA ASN A 59 5.32 17.00 22.30
C ASN A 59 4.13 16.11 21.84
N THR A 60 3.96 14.93 22.43
CA THR A 60 2.92 13.95 22.03
C THR A 60 1.49 14.48 22.17
N TRP A 61 1.27 15.44 23.07
CA TRP A 61 -0.03 16.09 23.27
C TRP A 61 -0.54 16.85 22.02
N LEU A 62 0.34 17.13 21.05
CA LEU A 62 -0.04 17.70 19.74
C LEU A 62 -0.61 16.66 18.77
N ILE A 63 -0.52 15.37 19.08
CA ILE A 63 -0.99 14.26 18.25
C ILE A 63 -2.29 13.72 18.84
N SER A 64 -3.42 14.23 18.35
CA SER A 64 -4.74 13.69 18.67
C SER A 64 -5.02 12.40 17.87
N PRO A 65 -5.93 11.50 18.33
CA PRO A 65 -6.40 10.38 17.50
C PRO A 65 -6.98 10.83 16.15
N PHE A 66 -7.60 12.00 16.11
CA PHE A 66 -8.11 12.64 14.88
C PHE A 66 -6.99 13.04 13.89
N SER A 67 -5.75 13.13 14.36
CA SER A 67 -4.57 13.38 13.51
C SER A 67 -4.27 12.23 12.57
N TYR A 68 -4.73 11.01 12.86
CA TYR A 68 -4.54 9.87 11.95
C TYR A 68 -5.09 10.16 10.55
N PHE A 69 -6.27 10.79 10.48
CA PHE A 69 -6.96 11.13 9.24
C PHE A 69 -6.72 12.57 8.77
N GLY A 70 -6.09 13.42 9.60
CA GLY A 70 -5.80 14.81 9.24
C GLY A 70 -7.02 15.72 9.26
N TYR A 71 -7.97 15.50 10.18
CA TYR A 71 -9.14 16.36 10.31
C TYR A 71 -8.78 17.71 10.95
N TYR A 72 -8.91 18.78 10.17
CA TYR A 72 -8.88 20.15 10.68
C TYR A 72 -10.12 20.42 11.56
N PRO A 73 -10.02 21.17 12.68
CA PRO A 73 -8.84 21.85 13.24
C PRO A 73 -7.98 20.98 14.16
N PHE A 74 -8.35 19.72 14.37
CA PHE A 74 -7.68 18.81 15.32
C PHE A 74 -6.32 18.30 14.84
N SER A 75 -5.99 18.52 13.58
CA SER A 75 -4.71 18.19 12.98
C SER A 75 -4.45 18.99 11.71
N HIS A 76 -3.23 19.49 11.56
CA HIS A 76 -2.79 20.18 10.34
C HIS A 76 -2.45 19.19 9.20
N ARG A 77 -2.04 17.95 9.53
CA ARG A 77 -1.64 16.95 8.53
C ARG A 77 -1.93 15.53 9.01
N ALA A 78 -2.46 14.70 8.10
CA ALA A 78 -2.71 13.30 8.37
C ALA A 78 -1.41 12.54 8.70
N ILE A 79 -1.38 11.88 9.86
CA ILE A 79 -0.21 11.11 10.33
C ILE A 79 -0.35 9.60 10.12
N GLY A 80 -1.51 9.10 9.67
CA GLY A 80 -1.76 7.67 9.56
C GLY A 80 -0.78 6.94 8.65
N ILE A 81 -0.45 7.52 7.49
CA ILE A 81 0.55 6.96 6.57
C ILE A 81 1.97 7.07 7.16
N PRO A 82 2.43 8.23 7.67
CA PRO A 82 3.69 8.30 8.41
C PRO A 82 3.82 7.25 9.53
N MET A 83 2.75 7.01 10.29
CA MET A 83 2.71 6.04 11.38
C MET A 83 2.81 4.60 10.86
N PHE A 84 2.07 4.28 9.80
CA PHE A 84 2.15 2.96 9.16
C PHE A 84 3.54 2.71 8.56
N LEU A 85 4.14 3.71 7.91
CA LEU A 85 5.51 3.61 7.41
C LEU A 85 6.53 3.45 8.53
N ALA A 86 6.40 4.19 9.63
CA ALA A 86 7.27 4.01 10.80
C ALA A 86 7.20 2.58 11.34
N PHE A 87 5.99 2.00 11.41
CA PHE A 87 5.79 0.59 11.76
C PHE A 87 6.48 -0.35 10.76
N LEU A 88 6.27 -0.17 9.45
CA LEU A 88 6.90 -1.00 8.41
C LEU A 88 8.42 -0.92 8.46
N MET A 89 8.98 0.28 8.67
CA MET A 89 10.42 0.47 8.83
C MET A 89 10.96 -0.32 10.03
N SER A 90 10.31 -0.22 11.19
CA SER A 90 10.74 -0.98 12.38
C SER A 90 10.61 -2.49 12.19
N LEU A 91 9.54 -2.95 11.54
CA LEU A 91 9.33 -4.36 11.23
C LEU A 91 10.39 -4.90 10.27
N LEU A 92 10.65 -4.17 9.17
CA LEU A 92 11.63 -4.57 8.17
C LEU A 92 13.05 -4.53 8.73
N GLU A 93 13.40 -3.51 9.50
CA GLU A 93 14.69 -3.43 10.18
C GLU A 93 14.89 -4.61 11.13
N PHE A 94 13.87 -4.97 11.91
CA PHE A 94 13.90 -6.14 12.80
C PHE A 94 14.09 -7.45 12.02
N LEU A 95 13.33 -7.66 10.94
CA LEU A 95 13.39 -8.89 10.15
C LEU A 95 14.66 -9.02 9.30
N SER A 96 15.27 -7.90 8.92
CA SER A 96 16.46 -7.85 8.06
C SER A 96 17.76 -7.62 8.83
N PHE A 97 17.73 -7.65 10.17
CA PHE A 97 18.88 -7.33 11.03
C PHE A 97 19.52 -5.96 10.73
N GLY A 98 18.70 -4.95 10.48
CA GLY A 98 19.15 -3.58 10.25
C GLY A 98 19.40 -3.19 8.79
N VAL A 99 19.22 -4.10 7.83
CA VAL A 99 19.59 -3.85 6.43
C VAL A 99 18.54 -3.00 5.70
N PHE A 100 17.26 -3.20 5.97
CA PHE A 100 16.17 -2.51 5.28
C PHE A 100 15.76 -1.22 5.98
N GLY A 101 15.53 -0.18 5.17
CA GLY A 101 15.22 1.17 5.62
C GLY A 101 13.92 1.71 5.05
N ILE A 102 13.89 3.02 4.81
CA ILE A 102 12.68 3.72 4.36
C ILE A 102 12.28 3.39 2.92
N THR A 103 13.26 3.12 2.06
CA THR A 103 13.06 2.74 0.66
C THR A 103 12.30 1.42 0.54
N GLU A 104 12.70 0.42 1.32
CA GLU A 104 12.05 -0.89 1.37
C GLU A 104 10.67 -0.81 2.03
N ALA A 105 10.52 0.05 3.05
CA ALA A 105 9.22 0.30 3.66
C ALA A 105 8.23 0.94 2.68
N VAL A 106 8.67 1.89 1.85
CA VAL A 106 7.85 2.49 0.79
C VAL A 106 7.51 1.48 -0.31
N LEU A 107 8.46 0.65 -0.72
CA LEU A 107 8.20 -0.43 -1.68
C LEU A 107 7.17 -1.43 -1.13
N MET A 108 7.34 -1.87 0.12
CA MET A 108 6.40 -2.77 0.79
C MET A 108 5.02 -2.14 0.94
N PHE A 109 4.97 -0.84 1.29
CA PHE A 109 3.72 -0.08 1.33
C PHE A 109 2.99 -0.09 -0.01
N ASN A 110 3.69 0.15 -1.12
CA ASN A 110 3.11 0.15 -2.46
C ASN A 110 2.63 -1.24 -2.89
N ILE A 111 3.36 -2.30 -2.53
CA ILE A 111 2.93 -3.69 -2.77
C ILE A 111 1.63 -4.00 -1.99
N ILE A 112 1.57 -3.61 -0.71
CA ILE A 112 0.36 -3.76 0.11
C ILE A 112 -0.80 -2.99 -0.52
N LEU A 113 -0.54 -1.78 -0.99
CA LEU A 113 -1.54 -0.93 -1.63
C LEU A 113 -2.10 -1.58 -2.90
N ILE A 114 -1.24 -2.12 -3.77
CA ILE A 114 -1.64 -2.88 -4.98
C ILE A 114 -2.57 -4.04 -4.61
N ILE A 115 -2.22 -4.81 -3.57
CA ILE A 115 -3.02 -5.95 -3.10
C ILE A 115 -4.40 -5.48 -2.61
N ILE A 116 -4.47 -4.37 -1.89
CA ILE A 116 -5.73 -3.83 -1.41
C ILE A 116 -6.60 -3.33 -2.57
N ILE A 117 -6.04 -2.56 -3.50
CA ILE A 117 -6.77 -2.08 -4.70
C ILE A 117 -7.30 -3.26 -5.50
N TYR A 118 -6.49 -4.30 -5.71
CA TYR A 118 -6.92 -5.54 -6.34
C TYR A 118 -8.10 -6.19 -5.61
N LYS A 119 -8.03 -6.34 -4.28
CA LYS A 119 -9.10 -6.98 -3.50
C LYS A 119 -10.39 -6.17 -3.54
N CYS A 120 -10.31 -4.85 -3.36
CA CYS A 120 -11.45 -3.95 -3.42
C CYS A 120 -12.09 -3.93 -4.82
N SER A 121 -11.30 -3.80 -5.89
CA SER A 121 -11.80 -3.84 -7.26
C SER A 121 -12.40 -5.20 -7.62
N ARG A 122 -11.82 -6.31 -7.15
CA ARG A 122 -12.38 -7.65 -7.37
C ARG A 122 -13.71 -7.83 -6.66
N ASN A 123 -13.83 -7.36 -5.41
CA ASN A 123 -15.08 -7.39 -4.67
C ASN A 123 -16.16 -6.55 -5.35
N LEU A 124 -15.81 -5.35 -5.81
CA LEU A 124 -16.72 -4.47 -6.53
C LEU A 124 -17.13 -5.05 -7.89
N GLY A 125 -16.18 -5.58 -8.66
CA GLY A 125 -16.43 -6.25 -9.94
C GLY A 125 -17.39 -7.42 -9.80
N ASN A 126 -17.24 -8.25 -8.76
CA ASN A 126 -18.17 -9.35 -8.46
C ASN A 126 -19.60 -8.89 -8.16
N LYS A 127 -19.80 -7.66 -7.66
CA LYS A 127 -21.13 -7.07 -7.43
C LYS A 127 -21.72 -6.43 -8.68
N LEU A 128 -20.88 -5.94 -9.59
CA LEU A 128 -21.30 -5.18 -10.77
C LEU A 128 -21.50 -6.04 -12.02
N PHE A 129 -20.76 -7.13 -12.17
CA PHE A 129 -20.76 -7.91 -13.41
C PHE A 129 -20.97 -9.40 -13.14
N GLU A 130 -21.92 -10.00 -13.85
CA GLU A 130 -22.16 -11.45 -13.80
C GLU A 130 -21.09 -12.24 -14.56
N GLU A 131 -20.54 -11.68 -15.64
CA GLU A 131 -19.55 -12.35 -16.48
C GLU A 131 -18.12 -12.21 -15.94
N GLU A 132 -17.39 -13.33 -15.89
CA GLU A 132 -16.03 -13.36 -15.34
C GLU A 132 -15.03 -12.50 -16.15
N TRP A 133 -15.18 -12.43 -17.47
CA TRP A 133 -14.33 -11.61 -18.33
C TRP A 133 -14.52 -10.12 -18.08
N SER A 134 -15.77 -9.68 -17.94
CA SER A 134 -16.12 -8.29 -17.63
C SER A 134 -15.56 -7.86 -16.28
N ARG A 135 -15.60 -8.76 -15.26
CA ARG A 135 -14.93 -8.53 -13.97
C ARG A 135 -13.43 -8.40 -14.10
N PHE A 136 -12.79 -9.23 -14.93
CA PHE A 136 -11.34 -9.18 -15.13
C PHE A 136 -10.92 -7.86 -15.75
N VAL A 137 -11.60 -7.45 -16.83
CA VAL A 137 -11.33 -6.18 -17.52
C VAL A 137 -11.54 -4.99 -16.57
N PHE A 138 -12.60 -5.01 -15.76
CA PHE A 138 -12.85 -4.00 -14.74
C PHE A 138 -11.71 -3.88 -13.71
N VAL A 139 -11.26 -5.01 -13.16
CA VAL A 139 -10.15 -5.06 -12.19
C VAL A 139 -8.85 -4.56 -12.83
N ALA A 140 -8.56 -4.99 -14.06
CA ALA A 140 -7.39 -4.55 -14.80
C ALA A 140 -7.41 -3.05 -15.07
N ALA A 141 -8.56 -2.50 -15.47
CA ALA A 141 -8.71 -1.07 -15.72
C ALA A 141 -8.49 -0.22 -14.47
N ILE A 142 -8.97 -0.66 -13.30
CA ILE A 142 -8.72 0.04 -12.04
C ILE A 142 -7.25 -0.06 -11.65
N LEU A 143 -6.71 -1.28 -11.60
CA LEU A 143 -5.37 -1.53 -11.07
C LEU A 143 -4.27 -0.93 -11.94
N LEU A 144 -4.46 -0.90 -13.26
CA LEU A 144 -3.52 -0.33 -14.23
C LEU A 144 -3.91 1.07 -14.71
N SER A 145 -4.85 1.74 -14.02
CA SER A 145 -5.18 3.12 -14.34
C SER A 145 -3.99 4.05 -14.11
N PRO A 146 -3.82 5.12 -14.89
CA PRO A 146 -2.72 6.07 -14.70
C PRO A 146 -2.65 6.64 -13.27
N ASN A 147 -3.80 6.90 -12.65
CA ASN A 147 -3.89 7.40 -11.28
C ASN A 147 -3.37 6.36 -10.27
N ALA A 148 -3.85 5.11 -10.37
CA ALA A 148 -3.37 4.05 -9.49
C ALA A 148 -1.86 3.81 -9.67
N ILE A 149 -1.39 3.79 -10.93
CA ILE A 149 0.03 3.64 -11.24
C ILE A 149 0.85 4.76 -10.60
N GLN A 150 0.45 6.02 -10.76
CA GLN A 150 1.14 7.15 -10.13
C GLN A 150 1.21 6.99 -8.61
N ASP A 151 0.15 6.49 -8.01
CA ASP A 151 -0.01 6.31 -6.57
C ASP A 151 0.80 5.15 -5.97
N PHE A 152 1.15 4.12 -6.75
CA PHE A 152 2.02 3.03 -6.31
C PHE A 152 3.39 2.99 -6.99
N ALA A 153 3.70 3.88 -7.93
CA ALA A 153 5.01 4.00 -8.59
C ALA A 153 6.04 4.73 -7.69
N MET A 154 6.26 4.21 -6.49
CA MET A 154 7.19 4.78 -5.49
C MET A 154 6.83 6.19 -5.00
N THR A 155 5.53 6.51 -5.01
CA THR A 155 5.00 7.67 -4.27
C THR A 155 4.51 7.26 -2.89
N VAL A 156 4.28 8.23 -2.01
CA VAL A 156 3.72 7.99 -0.67
C VAL A 156 2.34 8.65 -0.60
N SER A 157 1.35 7.98 -1.18
CA SER A 157 0.02 8.57 -1.35
C SER A 157 -0.78 8.57 -0.04
N THR A 158 -0.77 9.72 0.65
CA THR A 158 -1.48 9.97 1.93
C THR A 158 -3.00 9.81 1.85
N ARG A 159 -3.56 9.93 0.65
CA ARG A 159 -5.00 10.04 0.42
C ARG A 159 -5.67 8.71 0.08
N ILE A 160 -4.93 7.73 -0.43
CA ILE A 160 -5.57 6.48 -0.87
C ILE A 160 -6.02 5.60 0.29
N ILE A 161 -5.29 5.56 1.42
CA ILE A 161 -5.78 4.79 2.57
C ILE A 161 -7.14 5.34 3.03
N ILE A 162 -7.33 6.66 2.99
CA ILE A 162 -8.61 7.29 3.32
C ILE A 162 -9.69 6.84 2.33
N THR A 163 -9.40 6.86 1.02
CA THR A 163 -10.34 6.39 -0.01
C THR A 163 -10.66 4.91 0.11
N ILE A 164 -9.67 4.06 0.43
CA ILE A 164 -9.84 2.62 0.64
C ILE A 164 -10.69 2.34 1.88
N VAL A 165 -10.42 3.02 3.00
CA VAL A 165 -11.22 2.88 4.24
C VAL A 165 -12.66 3.34 4.02
N MET A 166 -12.90 4.35 3.17
CA MET A 166 -14.26 4.79 2.81
C MET A 166 -14.97 3.88 1.80
N LEU A 167 -14.25 3.03 1.07
CA LEU A 167 -14.80 2.11 0.06
C LEU A 167 -15.13 0.70 0.59
N VAL A 168 -14.63 0.34 1.78
CA VAL A 168 -14.96 -0.91 2.49
C VAL A 168 -16.27 -0.75 3.24
#